data_AF-A0A9X0XBY2-F1
#
_entry.id   AF-A0A9X0XBY2-F1
#
_cell.length_a   1.000
_cell.length_b   1.000
_cell.length_c   1.000
_cell.angle_alpha   90.00
_cell.angle_beta   90.00
_cell.angle_gamma   90.00
#
_symmetry.space_group_name_H-M   'P 1'
#
loop_
_entity.id
_entity.type
_entity.pdbx_description
1 polymer ?
#
loop_
_entity_poly.entity_id
_entity_poly.type
_entity_poly.pdbx_seq_one_letter_code
_entity_poly.pdbx_strand_id
1 'polypeptide(L)'
;MKTTDRAEALRRLLARGPATPQQLVEKLGISQPTLSRALAALGDEVLRLGAARSIHYLLRDSARGLPPIPVYRVTAEGQVARLGLLGPVASEGFLMQEDDGKTLHSEGLPWWLLDMRPQGFVGRAYAARHAQALGLPPNLAEWSDTQALRALLVHGHDAVGNLLLGD
;
A
#
# COMPACT_ATOMS: atom_id res chain seq x y z
N MET A 1 19.24 -24.61 6.80
CA MET A 1 18.20 -23.63 7.15
C MET A 1 16.82 -24.29 7.08
N LYS A 2 16.05 -24.28 8.18
CA LYS A 2 14.66 -24.81 8.21
C LYS A 2 13.72 -23.86 7.45
N THR A 3 12.58 -24.34 6.95
CA THR A 3 11.63 -23.52 6.15
C THR A 3 11.16 -22.26 6.88
N THR A 4 10.85 -22.35 8.18
CA THR A 4 10.44 -21.22 9.03
C THR A 4 11.52 -20.14 9.13
N ASP A 5 12.79 -20.54 9.19
CA ASP A 5 13.94 -19.62 9.27
C ASP A 5 14.14 -18.85 7.95
N ARG A 6 13.80 -19.48 6.81
CA ARG A 6 13.82 -18.83 5.49
C ARG A 6 12.74 -17.77 5.36
N ALA A 7 11.52 -18.07 5.82
CA ALA A 7 10.41 -17.14 5.80
C ALA A 7 10.74 -15.87 6.60
N GLU A 8 11.35 -16.03 7.77
CA GLU A 8 11.77 -14.91 8.61
C GLU A 8 12.91 -14.09 7.99
N ALA A 9 13.88 -14.75 7.35
CA ALA A 9 14.92 -14.06 6.59
C ALA A 9 14.33 -13.25 5.41
N LEU A 10 13.35 -13.80 4.70
CA LEU A 10 12.65 -13.09 3.61
C LEU A 10 11.87 -11.88 4.13
N ARG A 11 11.10 -12.03 5.21
CA ARG A 11 10.39 -10.88 5.84
C ARG A 11 11.36 -9.76 6.17
N ARG A 12 12.49 -10.08 6.83
CA ARG A 12 13.50 -9.07 7.19
C ARG A 12 14.14 -8.37 6.00
N LEU A 13 14.33 -9.08 4.88
CA LEU A 13 14.85 -8.47 3.65
C LEU A 13 13.81 -7.58 2.98
N LEU A 14 12.58 -8.07 2.81
CA LEU A 14 11.50 -7.37 2.13
C LEU A 14 10.91 -6.22 2.96
N ALA A 15 11.07 -6.24 4.28
CA ALA A 15 10.73 -5.12 5.15
C ALA A 15 11.54 -3.84 4.83
N ARG A 16 12.69 -3.97 4.16
CA ARG A 16 13.55 -2.85 3.77
C ARG A 16 13.18 -2.25 2.41
N GLY A 17 12.29 -2.89 1.65
CA GLY A 17 11.87 -2.42 0.33
C GLY A 17 11.78 -3.51 -0.73
N PRO A 18 11.41 -3.11 -1.97
CA PRO A 18 11.29 -4.02 -3.10
C PRO A 18 12.61 -4.74 -3.38
N ALA A 19 12.56 -6.05 -3.65
CA ALA A 19 13.74 -6.83 -4.00
C ALA A 19 13.49 -7.76 -5.19
N THR A 20 14.47 -7.90 -6.07
CA THR A 20 14.39 -8.83 -7.20
C THR A 20 14.62 -10.27 -6.74
N PRO A 21 14.13 -11.28 -7.51
CA PRO A 21 14.43 -12.68 -7.22
C PRO A 21 15.95 -12.95 -7.09
N GLN A 22 16.75 -12.32 -7.95
CA GLN A 22 18.21 -12.46 -7.95
C GLN A 22 18.82 -11.93 -6.65
N GLN A 23 18.43 -10.73 -6.22
CA GLN A 23 18.91 -10.16 -4.96
C GLN A 23 18.55 -11.04 -3.75
N LEU A 24 17.36 -11.64 -3.74
CA LEU A 24 16.94 -12.54 -2.67
C LEU A 24 17.73 -13.86 -2.68
N VAL A 25 17.96 -14.44 -3.85
CA VAL A 25 18.81 -15.63 -4.03
C VAL A 25 20.23 -15.37 -3.54
N GLU A 26 20.85 -14.27 -3.96
CA GLU A 26 22.22 -13.90 -3.62
C GLU A 26 22.37 -13.63 -2.12
N LYS A 27 21.49 -12.80 -1.53
CA LYS A 27 21.56 -12.45 -0.11
C LYS A 27 21.29 -13.63 0.83
N LEU A 28 20.45 -14.59 0.41
CA LEU A 28 20.11 -15.75 1.23
C LEU A 28 20.99 -16.98 0.93
N GLY A 29 21.80 -16.95 -0.13
CA GLY A 29 22.62 -18.08 -0.56
C GLY A 29 21.79 -19.32 -0.92
N ILE A 30 20.62 -19.13 -1.55
CA ILE A 30 19.68 -20.22 -1.89
C ILE A 30 19.44 -20.33 -3.38
N SER A 31 19.05 -21.50 -3.85
CA SER A 31 18.63 -21.68 -5.26
C SER A 31 17.26 -21.06 -5.55
N GLN A 32 17.02 -20.71 -6.82
CA GLN A 32 15.73 -20.18 -7.29
C GLN A 32 14.51 -21.07 -6.93
N PRO A 33 14.54 -22.41 -7.05
CA PRO A 33 13.42 -23.25 -6.61
C PRO A 33 13.18 -23.16 -5.10
N THR A 34 14.22 -22.94 -4.30
CA THR A 34 14.09 -22.76 -2.85
C THR A 34 13.47 -21.41 -2.51
N LEU A 35 13.87 -20.35 -3.22
CA LEU A 35 13.23 -19.04 -3.10
C LEU A 35 11.75 -19.11 -3.45
N SER A 36 11.40 -19.73 -4.59
CA SER A 36 10.01 -19.86 -5.04
C SER A 36 9.12 -20.56 -4.00
N ARG A 37 9.59 -21.65 -3.40
CA ARG A 37 8.87 -22.33 -2.31
C ARG A 37 8.73 -21.47 -1.06
N ALA A 38 9.78 -20.72 -0.70
CA ALA A 38 9.75 -19.86 0.48
C ALA A 38 8.80 -18.66 0.30
N LEU A 39 8.76 -18.07 -0.90
CA LEU A 39 7.79 -17.03 -1.24
C LEU A 39 6.35 -17.58 -1.26
N ALA A 40 6.13 -18.76 -1.84
CA ALA A 40 4.82 -19.41 -1.84
C ALA A 40 4.33 -19.72 -0.41
N ALA A 41 5.23 -20.07 0.50
CA ALA A 41 4.90 -20.31 1.91
C ALA A 41 4.52 -19.02 2.67
N LEU A 42 4.93 -17.84 2.20
CA LEU A 42 4.51 -16.55 2.73
C LEU A 42 3.16 -16.08 2.17
N GLY A 43 2.65 -16.70 1.10
CA GLY A 43 1.32 -16.42 0.56
C GLY A 43 1.09 -14.94 0.24
N ASP A 44 0.03 -14.38 0.81
CA ASP A 44 -0.45 -13.01 0.60
C ASP A 44 0.32 -11.94 1.38
N GLU A 45 1.22 -12.35 2.28
CA GLU A 45 2.19 -11.45 2.93
C GLU A 45 3.16 -10.86 1.89
N VAL A 46 3.44 -11.59 0.81
CA VAL A 46 4.35 -11.14 -0.25
C VAL A 46 3.55 -10.68 -1.45
N LEU A 47 3.79 -9.43 -1.86
CA LEU A 47 3.22 -8.83 -3.05
C LEU A 47 4.24 -8.85 -4.19
N ARG A 48 3.73 -8.91 -5.42
CA ARG A 48 4.54 -8.89 -6.64
C ARG A 48 4.33 -7.57 -7.38
N LEU A 49 5.42 -6.89 -7.68
CA LEU A 49 5.48 -5.70 -8.51
C LEU A 49 6.13 -6.06 -9.85
N GLY A 50 5.47 -5.74 -10.94
CA GLY A 50 5.97 -5.97 -12.29
C GLY A 50 5.88 -7.42 -12.78
N ALA A 51 6.30 -7.61 -14.03
CA ALA A 51 6.16 -8.86 -14.76
C ALA A 51 7.48 -9.28 -15.43
N ALA A 52 7.61 -10.57 -15.72
CA ALA A 52 8.78 -11.17 -16.37
C ALA A 52 10.12 -10.69 -15.78
N ARG A 53 10.89 -9.88 -16.52
CA ARG A 53 12.24 -9.41 -16.13
C ARG A 53 12.25 -8.25 -15.14
N SER A 54 11.11 -7.59 -14.88
CA SER A 54 11.01 -6.45 -13.96
C SER A 54 10.36 -6.81 -12.62
N ILE A 55 10.29 -8.10 -12.29
CA ILE A 55 9.67 -8.58 -11.05
C ILE A 55 10.47 -8.11 -9.82
N HIS A 56 9.75 -7.48 -8.91
CA HIS A 56 10.18 -7.24 -7.54
C HIS A 56 9.15 -7.84 -6.58
N TYR A 57 9.62 -8.34 -5.45
CA TYR A 57 8.78 -8.74 -4.33
C TYR A 57 8.78 -7.64 -3.27
N LEU A 58 7.63 -7.42 -2.65
CA LEU A 58 7.44 -6.54 -1.51
C LEU A 58 6.77 -7.31 -0.38
N LEU A 59 6.93 -6.81 0.85
CA LEU A 59 6.18 -7.29 2.00
C LEU A 59 4.97 -6.39 2.24
N ARG A 60 3.79 -6.98 2.37
CA ARG A 60 2.58 -6.30 2.83
C ARG A 60 2.76 -5.82 4.26
N ASP A 61 2.25 -4.64 4.57
CA ASP A 61 2.29 -4.09 5.91
C ASP A 61 0.93 -4.21 6.60
N SER A 62 0.71 -5.35 7.27
CA SER A 62 -0.49 -5.57 8.08
C SER A 62 -0.49 -4.76 9.39
N ALA A 63 0.66 -4.31 9.87
CA ALA A 63 0.78 -3.58 11.13
C ALA A 63 0.16 -2.17 11.04
N ARG A 64 0.17 -1.57 9.83
CA ARG A 64 -0.55 -0.31 9.56
C ARG A 64 -2.07 -0.40 9.67
N GLY A 65 -2.64 -1.60 9.74
CA GLY A 65 -4.07 -1.82 9.96
C GLY A 65 -4.96 -1.22 8.87
N LEU A 66 -4.42 -1.02 7.66
CA LEU A 66 -5.20 -0.69 6.47
C LEU A 66 -5.48 -1.98 5.70
N PRO A 67 -6.76 -2.29 5.40
CA PRO A 67 -7.07 -3.35 4.46
C PRO A 67 -6.60 -2.95 3.05
N PRO A 68 -6.61 -3.88 2.07
CA PRO A 68 -6.63 -3.48 0.66
C PRO A 68 -7.81 -2.53 0.42
N ILE A 69 -7.52 -1.33 -0.06
CA ILE A 69 -8.49 -0.27 -0.29
C ILE A 69 -8.92 -0.33 -1.76
N PRO A 70 -10.19 -0.60 -2.06
CA PRO A 70 -10.73 -0.39 -3.40
C PRO A 70 -10.56 1.07 -3.82
N VAL A 71 -10.01 1.27 -5.01
CA VAL A 71 -9.93 2.57 -5.68
C VAL A 71 -10.85 2.51 -6.88
N TYR A 72 -11.80 3.43 -6.94
CA TYR A 72 -12.69 3.61 -8.08
C TYR A 72 -12.37 4.92 -8.79
N ARG A 73 -12.75 5.00 -10.06
CA ARG A 73 -12.64 6.19 -10.89
C ARG A 73 -13.98 6.50 -11.55
N VAL A 74 -14.37 7.77 -11.51
CA VAL A 74 -15.46 8.31 -12.32
C VAL A 74 -14.93 8.56 -13.74
N THR A 75 -15.52 7.91 -14.74
CA THR A 75 -15.16 8.06 -16.15
C THR A 75 -15.63 9.40 -16.71
N ALA A 76 -15.20 9.75 -17.92
CA ALA A 76 -15.65 10.98 -18.59
C ALA A 76 -17.16 10.99 -18.84
N GLU A 77 -17.78 9.80 -18.92
CA GLU A 77 -19.22 9.58 -19.07
C GLU A 77 -19.96 9.61 -17.73
N GLY A 78 -19.27 9.87 -16.62
CA GLY A 78 -19.85 9.91 -15.27
C GLY A 78 -20.10 8.54 -14.64
N GLN A 79 -19.52 7.47 -15.18
CA GLN A 79 -19.70 6.12 -14.65
C GLN A 79 -18.63 5.79 -13.61
N VAL A 80 -19.01 5.12 -12.51
CA VAL A 80 -18.04 4.63 -11.53
C VAL A 80 -17.51 3.27 -11.98
N ALA A 81 -16.20 3.18 -12.19
CA ALA A 81 -15.51 1.94 -12.53
C ALA A 81 -14.38 1.68 -11.52
N ARG A 82 -14.22 0.42 -11.12
CA ARG A 82 -13.12 0.02 -10.25
C ARG A 82 -11.80 0.12 -11.00
N LEU A 83 -10.83 0.79 -10.40
CA LEU A 83 -9.47 0.91 -10.91
C LEU A 83 -8.60 -0.22 -10.37
N GLY A 84 -8.75 -0.59 -9.10
CA GLY A 84 -7.98 -1.67 -8.47
C GLY A 84 -7.94 -1.60 -6.95
N LEU A 85 -6.91 -2.21 -6.36
CA LEU A 85 -6.67 -2.25 -4.92
C LEU A 85 -5.37 -1.54 -4.53
N LEU A 86 -5.45 -0.61 -3.58
CA LEU A 86 -4.32 0.05 -2.96
C LEU A 86 -4.03 -0.56 -1.59
N GLY A 87 -2.80 -1.03 -1.36
CA GLY A 87 -2.39 -1.64 -0.09
C GLY A 87 -1.08 -1.10 0.45
N PRO A 88 -0.90 -1.05 1.78
CA PRO A 88 0.37 -0.66 2.40
C PRO A 88 1.45 -1.74 2.25
N VAL A 89 2.70 -1.31 2.04
CA VAL A 89 3.90 -2.18 2.04
C VAL A 89 4.91 -1.78 3.12
N ALA A 90 5.71 -2.72 3.62
CA ALA A 90 6.51 -2.54 4.83
C ALA A 90 7.59 -1.44 4.75
N SER A 91 7.99 -1.03 3.54
CA SER A 91 8.95 0.05 3.32
C SER A 91 8.29 1.45 3.24
N GLU A 92 7.35 1.76 4.13
CA GLU A 92 6.67 3.07 4.22
C GLU A 92 6.04 3.55 2.88
N GLY A 93 5.50 2.63 2.08
CA GLY A 93 4.96 2.92 0.74
C GLY A 93 3.61 2.26 0.48
N PHE A 94 3.13 2.35 -0.76
CA PHE A 94 1.91 1.67 -1.18
C PHE A 94 2.10 0.94 -2.51
N LEU A 95 1.36 -0.15 -2.67
CA LEU A 95 1.23 -0.85 -3.93
C LEU A 95 -0.21 -0.73 -4.42
N MET A 96 -0.38 -0.15 -5.61
CA MET A 96 -1.62 -0.19 -6.37
C MET A 96 -1.57 -1.38 -7.33
N GLN A 97 -2.56 -2.25 -7.25
CA GLN A 97 -2.79 -3.36 -8.17
C GLN A 97 -4.06 -3.02 -8.98
N GLU A 98 -3.87 -2.55 -10.21
CA GLU A 98 -4.96 -2.23 -11.12
C GLU A 98 -5.63 -3.53 -11.62
N ASP A 99 -6.93 -3.48 -11.85
CA ASP A 99 -7.71 -4.64 -12.29
C ASP A 99 -7.30 -5.13 -13.71
N ASP A 100 -6.60 -4.29 -14.48
CA ASP A 100 -5.99 -4.65 -15.77
C ASP A 100 -4.64 -5.40 -15.64
N GLY A 101 -4.19 -5.65 -14.40
CA GLY A 101 -2.96 -6.37 -14.08
C GLY A 101 -1.73 -5.48 -13.92
N LYS A 102 -1.84 -4.17 -14.12
CA LYS A 102 -0.74 -3.23 -13.88
C LYS A 102 -0.52 -3.03 -12.38
N THR A 103 0.74 -2.97 -11.99
CA THR A 103 1.14 -2.76 -10.59
C THR A 103 2.00 -1.50 -10.48
N LEU A 104 1.64 -0.59 -9.59
CA LEU A 104 2.35 0.67 -9.36
C LEU A 104 2.77 0.76 -7.89
N HIS A 105 4.05 0.99 -7.66
CA HIS A 105 4.60 1.21 -6.31
C HIS A 105 4.92 2.69 -6.11
N SER A 106 4.57 3.23 -4.95
CA SER A 106 4.95 4.57 -4.51
C SER A 106 5.67 4.52 -3.17
N GLU A 107 6.71 5.34 -3.05
CA GLU A 107 7.27 5.71 -1.74
C GLU A 107 6.30 6.73 -1.10
N GLY A 108 5.73 6.39 0.05
CA GLY A 108 4.60 7.14 0.61
C GLY A 108 3.32 7.06 -0.24
N LEU A 109 2.36 7.93 0.09
CA LEU A 109 1.05 8.01 -0.55
C LEU A 109 1.21 8.34 -2.05
N PRO A 110 0.50 7.64 -2.95
CA PRO A 110 0.56 7.95 -4.37
C PRO A 110 0.23 9.42 -4.66
N TRP A 111 0.98 10.04 -5.57
CA TRP A 111 0.86 11.48 -5.86
C TRP A 111 -0.58 11.89 -6.24
N TRP A 112 -1.32 11.01 -6.92
CA TRP A 112 -2.71 11.22 -7.35
C TRP A 112 -3.73 11.16 -6.19
N LEU A 113 -3.31 10.83 -4.97
CA LEU A 113 -4.13 10.95 -3.75
C LEU A 113 -3.73 12.14 -2.87
N LEU A 114 -2.64 12.84 -3.18
CA LEU A 114 -2.16 13.92 -2.33
C LEU A 114 -3.18 15.06 -2.25
N ASP A 115 -3.85 15.37 -3.35
CA ASP A 115 -4.87 16.43 -3.41
C ASP A 115 -6.12 16.11 -2.60
N MET A 116 -6.39 14.83 -2.33
CA MET A 116 -7.53 14.39 -1.51
C MET A 116 -7.25 14.59 -0.02
N ARG A 117 -5.98 14.71 0.41
CA ARG A 117 -5.63 14.80 1.82
C ARG A 117 -6.29 16.02 2.47
N PRO A 118 -6.79 15.90 3.72
CA PRO A 118 -7.17 17.06 4.48
C PRO A 118 -5.97 18.01 4.60
N GLN A 119 -6.13 19.27 4.16
CA GLN A 119 -5.06 20.26 4.17
C GLN A 119 -5.57 21.69 4.36
N GLY A 120 -4.65 22.62 4.68
CA GLY A 120 -4.97 24.03 4.85
C GLY A 120 -5.93 24.32 6.00
N PHE A 121 -6.73 25.38 5.85
CA PHE A 121 -7.71 25.78 6.88
C PHE A 121 -8.82 24.73 7.06
N VAL A 122 -9.41 24.26 5.95
CA VAL A 122 -10.50 23.27 5.95
C VAL A 122 -10.04 21.95 6.57
N GLY A 123 -8.85 21.46 6.20
CA GLY A 123 -8.29 20.25 6.79
C GLY A 123 -8.04 20.36 8.29
N ARG A 124 -7.55 21.52 8.77
CA ARG A 124 -7.34 21.74 10.21
C ARG A 124 -8.67 21.78 10.97
N ALA A 125 -9.69 22.42 10.42
CA ALA A 125 -11.04 22.39 10.99
C ALA A 125 -11.63 20.97 11.02
N TYR A 126 -11.38 20.17 9.97
CA TYR A 126 -11.73 18.76 9.94
C TYR A 126 -11.03 17.97 11.05
N ALA A 127 -9.71 18.11 11.19
CA ALA A 127 -8.94 17.43 12.23
C ALA A 127 -9.41 17.81 13.64
N ALA A 128 -9.63 19.11 13.89
CA ALA A 128 -10.14 19.59 15.17
C ALA A 128 -11.51 18.97 15.54
N ARG A 129 -12.35 18.67 14.54
CA ARG A 129 -13.69 18.10 14.76
C ARG A 129 -13.70 16.58 14.86
N HIS A 130 -12.88 15.89 14.07
CA HIS A 130 -13.03 14.44 13.84
C HIS A 130 -11.84 13.59 14.27
N ALA A 131 -10.64 14.16 14.44
CA ALA A 131 -9.43 13.38 14.67
C ALA A 131 -9.55 12.48 15.91
N GLN A 132 -10.10 13.00 17.01
CA GLN A 132 -10.28 12.24 18.25
C GLN A 132 -11.17 11.01 18.06
N ALA A 133 -12.30 11.15 17.36
CA ALA A 133 -13.21 10.04 17.09
C ALA A 133 -12.58 8.97 16.18
N LEU A 134 -11.63 9.37 15.33
CA LEU A 134 -10.87 8.48 14.44
C LEU A 134 -9.61 7.91 15.10
N GLY A 135 -9.29 8.29 16.34
CA GLY A 135 -8.04 7.91 17.02
C GLY A 135 -6.79 8.51 16.37
N LEU A 136 -6.92 9.67 15.71
CA LEU A 136 -5.86 10.37 15.00
C LEU A 136 -5.31 11.54 15.84
N PRO A 137 -4.06 11.99 15.58
CA PRO A 137 -3.50 13.19 16.22
C PRO A 137 -4.40 14.41 15.99
N PRO A 138 -4.58 15.29 16.98
CA PRO A 138 -5.41 16.50 16.81
C PRO A 138 -4.79 17.50 15.83
N ASN A 139 -3.46 17.51 15.73
CA ASN A 139 -2.73 18.36 14.82
C ASN A 139 -2.55 17.68 13.46
N LEU A 140 -3.14 18.27 12.42
CA LEU A 140 -3.07 17.76 11.05
C LEU A 140 -1.63 17.65 10.52
N ALA A 141 -0.71 18.51 10.98
CA ALA A 141 0.68 18.47 10.53
C ALA A 141 1.44 17.21 10.99
N GLU A 142 0.91 16.49 11.98
CA GLU A 142 1.47 15.23 12.49
C GLU A 142 0.92 14.01 11.75
N TRP A 143 0.00 14.20 10.80
CA TRP A 143 -0.65 13.10 10.12
C TRP A 143 0.29 12.41 9.13
N SER A 144 0.51 11.12 9.35
CA SER A 144 1.13 10.25 8.35
C SER A 144 0.19 9.97 7.18
N ASP A 145 0.74 9.45 6.09
CA ASP A 145 -0.02 9.03 4.91
C ASP A 145 -1.12 8.01 5.25
N THR A 146 -0.81 7.11 6.19
CA THR A 146 -1.73 6.11 6.72
C THR A 146 -2.88 6.76 7.47
N GLN A 147 -2.60 7.78 8.28
CA GLN A 147 -3.62 8.51 9.05
C GLN A 147 -4.51 9.35 8.13
N ALA A 148 -3.93 9.98 7.11
CA ALA A 148 -4.68 10.67 6.06
C ALA A 148 -5.62 9.71 5.31
N LEU A 149 -5.14 8.53 4.91
CA LEU A 149 -5.99 7.51 4.29
C LEU A 149 -7.12 7.02 5.20
N ARG A 150 -6.85 6.78 6.49
CA ARG A 150 -7.89 6.38 7.45
C ARG A 150 -9.02 7.42 7.53
N ALA A 151 -8.68 8.70 7.55
CA ALA A 151 -9.67 9.77 7.53
C ALA A 151 -10.47 9.81 6.22
N LEU A 152 -9.80 9.60 5.08
CA LEU A 152 -10.46 9.54 3.76
C LEU A 152 -11.40 8.35 3.63
N LEU A 153 -11.07 7.20 4.21
CA LEU A 153 -11.95 6.02 4.18
C LEU A 153 -13.24 6.21 4.97
N VAL A 154 -13.26 7.10 5.96
CA VAL A 154 -14.45 7.34 6.80
C VAL A 154 -15.26 8.55 6.33
N HIS A 155 -14.61 9.56 5.75
CA HIS A 155 -15.24 10.84 5.42
C HIS A 155 -14.87 11.41 4.04
N GLY A 156 -14.27 10.61 3.15
CA GLY A 156 -13.78 11.03 1.83
C GLY A 156 -14.82 11.06 0.71
N HIS A 157 -16.11 10.96 1.02
CA HIS A 157 -17.19 10.88 0.04
C HIS A 157 -17.30 12.14 -0.87
N ASP A 158 -16.82 13.29 -0.39
CA ASP A 158 -16.80 14.58 -1.12
C ASP A 158 -15.37 15.03 -1.48
N ALA A 159 -14.43 14.08 -1.61
CA ALA A 159 -13.06 14.42 -1.94
C ALA A 159 -12.93 14.99 -3.36
N VAL A 160 -12.00 15.93 -3.54
CA VAL A 160 -11.71 16.54 -4.84
C VAL A 160 -11.09 15.51 -5.79
N GLY A 161 -11.55 15.50 -7.04
CA GLY A 161 -11.01 14.67 -8.10
C GLY A 161 -12.06 13.72 -8.68
N ASN A 162 -11.60 12.72 -9.43
CA ASN A 162 -12.44 11.68 -10.01
C ASN A 162 -12.20 10.30 -9.38
N LEU A 163 -11.52 10.24 -8.23
CA LEU A 163 -11.21 8.99 -7.54
C LEU A 163 -12.05 8.86 -6.27
N LEU A 164 -12.49 7.63 -6.00
CA LEU A 164 -13.21 7.26 -4.79
C LEU A 164 -12.44 6.15 -4.09
N LEU A 165 -12.40 6.19 -2.76
CA LEU A 165 -11.66 5.25 -1.92
C LEU A 165 -12.61 4.50 -1.00
N GLY A 166 -12.43 3.19 -0.88
CA GLY A 166 -13.31 2.35 -0.08
C GLY A 166 -14.60 1.97 -0.80
N ASP A 167 -15.46 1.23 -0.10
CA ASP A 167 -16.76 0.76 -0.57
C ASP A 167 -17.91 1.58 0.03
#